data_AF-A0AAJ7S625-F1
#
_entry.id   AF-A0AAJ7S625-F1
#
_cell.length_a   1.000
_cell.length_b   1.000
_cell.length_c   1.000
_cell.angle_alpha   90.00
_cell.angle_beta   90.00
_cell.angle_gamma   90.00
#
_symmetry.space_group_name_H-M   'P 1'
#
loop_
_entity.id
_entity.type
_entity.pdbx_description
1 polymer ?
#
loop_
_entity_poly.entity_id
_entity_poly.type
_entity_poly.pdbx_seq_one_letter_code
_entity_poly.pdbx_strand_id
1 'polypeptide(L)'
;MSPLGFDAKKMYNFVAKRFVNTCAKVQEQALNWLQTLTMLEISIPMCQLFSMFGAGVAVMGAMNSTESQQKPSKGTKKEDDEGNAICCVVENESGKSTPLSDDIAPSSRHMEFTTNAELNLSCCILMLDVLLKQV
;
A
#
# COMPACT_ATOMS: atom_id res chain seq x y z
N MET A 1 -6.05 29.43 -0.89
CA MET A 1 -6.89 28.24 -0.62
C MET A 1 -6.27 27.07 -1.37
N SER A 2 -6.20 25.89 -0.75
CA SER A 2 -5.73 24.66 -1.42
C SER A 2 -6.64 24.33 -2.60
N PRO A 3 -6.12 23.84 -3.75
CA PRO A 3 -6.93 23.49 -4.93
C PRO A 3 -8.02 22.46 -4.64
N LEU A 4 -7.89 21.71 -3.53
CA LEU A 4 -8.80 20.65 -3.12
C LEU A 4 -9.87 21.10 -2.11
N GLY A 5 -9.89 22.37 -1.71
CA GLY A 5 -10.86 22.88 -0.73
C GLY A 5 -10.62 22.43 0.72
N PHE A 6 -9.55 21.68 0.99
CA PHE A 6 -9.14 21.28 2.35
C PHE A 6 -7.62 21.41 2.55
N ASP A 7 -7.17 21.30 3.81
CA ASP A 7 -5.77 21.44 4.21
C ASP A 7 -4.89 20.30 3.62
N ALA A 8 -4.05 20.65 2.65
CA ALA A 8 -3.15 19.71 1.97
C ALA A 8 -2.18 19.02 2.94
N LYS A 9 -1.70 19.71 3.99
CA LYS A 9 -0.80 19.13 4.99
C LYS A 9 -1.49 18.01 5.76
N LYS A 10 -2.75 18.22 6.16
CA LYS A 10 -3.55 17.19 6.84
C LYS A 10 -3.80 15.99 5.94
N MET A 11 -4.08 16.22 4.66
CA MET A 11 -4.27 15.17 3.66
C MET A 11 -3.01 14.31 3.49
N TYR A 12 -1.85 14.94 3.29
CA TYR A 12 -0.60 14.18 3.16
C TYR A 12 -0.24 13.43 4.45
N ASN A 13 -0.50 14.00 5.62
CA ASN A 13 -0.31 13.29 6.89
C ASN A 13 -1.23 12.08 7.04
N PHE A 14 -2.48 12.18 6.56
CA PHE A 14 -3.40 11.05 6.56
C PHE A 14 -2.87 9.90 5.70
N VAL A 15 -2.32 10.22 4.52
CA VAL A 15 -1.76 9.23 3.60
C VAL A 15 -0.46 8.64 4.14
N ALA A 16 0.39 9.46 4.76
CA ALA A 16 1.65 9.02 5.36
C ALA A 16 1.46 7.89 6.40
N LYS A 17 0.35 7.92 7.15
CA LYS A 17 0.02 6.84 8.09
C LYS A 17 -0.16 5.47 7.42
N ARG A 18 -0.47 5.43 6.13
CA ARG A 18 -0.63 4.18 5.36
C ARG A 18 0.70 3.52 4.99
N PHE A 19 1.83 4.16 5.25
CA PHE A 19 3.18 3.61 5.01
C PHE A 19 3.87 3.13 6.29
N VAL A 20 3.23 3.26 7.45
CA VAL A 20 3.82 2.91 8.75
C VAL A 20 3.07 1.72 9.32
N ASN A 21 3.76 0.60 9.53
CA ASN A 21 3.22 -0.63 10.12
C ASN A 21 1.96 -1.17 9.40
N THR A 22 1.97 -1.13 8.07
CA THR A 22 0.87 -1.59 7.21
C THR A 22 1.39 -2.62 6.18
N CYS A 23 0.54 -3.55 5.74
CA CYS A 23 0.94 -4.46 4.65
C CYS A 23 1.00 -3.78 3.29
N ALA A 24 1.70 -4.45 2.36
CA ALA A 24 1.91 -4.02 0.99
C ALA A 24 0.61 -3.59 0.27
N LYS A 25 -0.50 -4.31 0.46
CA LYS A 25 -1.80 -3.96 -0.14
C LYS A 25 -2.32 -2.58 0.30
N VAL A 26 -2.11 -2.20 1.55
CA VAL A 26 -2.50 -0.88 2.07
C VAL A 26 -1.58 0.22 1.52
N GLN A 27 -0.29 -0.08 1.40
CA GLN A 27 0.67 0.85 0.80
C GLN A 27 0.37 1.07 -0.69
N GLU A 28 0.05 0.00 -1.43
CA GLU A 28 -0.33 0.05 -2.85
C GLU A 28 -1.58 0.93 -3.06
N GLN A 29 -2.60 0.79 -2.21
CA GLN A 29 -3.78 1.66 -2.28
C GLN A 29 -3.41 3.14 -2.08
N ALA A 30 -2.55 3.44 -1.11
CA ALA A 30 -2.08 4.80 -0.87
C ALA A 30 -1.28 5.33 -2.06
N LEU A 31 -0.45 4.49 -2.69
CA LEU A 31 0.34 4.84 -3.86
C LEU A 31 -0.52 5.09 -5.11
N ASN A 32 -1.54 4.28 -5.37
CA ASN A 32 -2.50 4.51 -6.46
C ASN A 32 -3.22 5.86 -6.30
N TRP A 33 -3.56 6.21 -5.07
CA TRP A 33 -4.17 7.50 -4.78
C TRP A 33 -3.18 8.66 -5.00
N LEU A 34 -1.92 8.53 -4.57
CA LEU A 34 -0.86 9.50 -4.86
C LEU A 34 -0.64 9.65 -6.37
N GLN A 35 -0.63 8.54 -7.11
CA GLN A 35 -0.49 8.55 -8.57
C GLN A 35 -1.65 9.30 -9.23
N THR A 36 -2.88 9.12 -8.75
CA THR A 36 -4.05 9.88 -9.23
C THR A 36 -3.86 11.38 -8.99
N LEU A 37 -3.38 11.80 -7.81
CA LEU A 37 -3.07 13.21 -7.55
C LEU A 37 -2.03 13.75 -8.55
N THR A 38 -0.96 13.01 -8.79
CA THR A 38 0.07 13.44 -9.75
C THR A 38 -0.45 13.51 -11.19
N MET A 39 -1.40 12.65 -11.56
CA MET A 39 -2.06 12.67 -12.87
C MET A 39 -2.98 13.89 -13.04
N LEU A 40 -3.57 14.37 -11.95
CA LEU A 40 -4.35 15.60 -11.89
C LEU A 40 -3.47 16.86 -11.75
N GLU A 41 -2.15 16.74 -11.95
CA GLU A 41 -1.17 17.83 -11.83
C GLU A 41 -1.15 18.49 -10.42
N ILE A 42 -1.58 17.75 -9.40
CA ILE A 42 -1.49 18.21 -8.01
C ILE A 42 -0.08 17.89 -7.52
N SER A 43 0.75 18.92 -7.41
CA SER A 43 2.12 18.79 -6.93
C SER A 43 2.15 18.35 -5.47
N ILE A 44 3.02 17.39 -5.17
CA ILE A 44 3.24 16.87 -3.83
C ILE A 44 4.66 17.24 -3.42
N PRO A 45 4.87 17.88 -2.25
CA PRO A 45 6.22 18.24 -1.82
C PRO A 45 7.15 17.02 -1.78
N MET A 46 8.31 17.10 -2.45
CA MET A 46 9.28 16.00 -2.54
C MET A 46 9.70 15.46 -1.17
N CYS A 47 9.90 16.35 -0.20
CA CYS A 47 10.22 15.96 1.18
C CYS A 47 9.15 15.03 1.79
N GLN A 48 7.88 15.27 1.45
CA GLN A 48 6.77 14.46 1.92
C GLN A 48 6.79 13.08 1.26
N LEU A 49 7.00 13.02 -0.06
CA LEU A 49 7.10 11.76 -0.79
C LEU A 49 8.25 10.90 -0.26
N PHE A 50 9.44 11.47 -0.10
CA PHE A 50 10.59 10.75 0.46
C PHE A 50 10.34 10.25 1.88
N SER A 51 9.67 11.04 2.73
CA SER A 51 9.30 10.60 4.08
C SER A 51 8.31 9.44 4.05
N MET A 52 7.29 9.47 3.20
CA MET A 52 6.32 8.37 3.08
C MET A 52 6.97 7.11 2.51
N PHE A 53 7.74 7.24 1.43
CA PHE A 53 8.33 6.11 0.72
C PHE A 53 9.43 5.44 1.54
N GLY A 54 10.24 6.22 2.26
CA GLY A 54 11.23 5.68 3.19
C GLY A 54 10.59 4.83 4.30
N ALA A 55 9.46 5.27 4.86
CA ALA A 55 8.69 4.49 5.83
C ALA A 55 8.15 3.18 5.22
N GLY A 56 7.59 3.27 4.01
CA GLY A 56 7.08 2.10 3.30
C GLY A 56 8.14 1.04 3.02
N VAL A 57 9.29 1.44 2.47
CA VAL A 57 10.42 0.56 2.17
C VAL A 57 10.98 -0.09 3.44
N ALA A 58 11.05 0.64 4.56
CA ALA A 58 11.48 0.07 5.83
C ALA A 58 10.56 -1.07 6.31
N VAL A 59 9.24 -0.92 6.13
CA VAL A 59 8.26 -1.98 6.44
C VAL A 59 8.45 -3.18 5.52
N MET A 60 8.63 -2.97 4.22
CA MET A 60 8.87 -4.06 3.25
C MET A 60 10.14 -4.86 3.59
N GLY A 61 11.22 -4.17 3.96
CA GLY A 61 12.47 -4.82 4.36
C GLY A 61 12.36 -5.66 5.63
N ALA A 62 11.57 -5.19 6.60
CA ALA A 62 11.30 -5.93 7.83
C ALA A 62 10.51 -7.22 7.57
N MET A 63 9.47 -7.16 6.72
CA MET A 63 8.64 -8.33 6.38
C MET A 63 9.46 -9.42 5.68
N ASN A 64 10.32 -9.06 4.73
CA ASN A 64 11.16 -10.02 4.00
C ASN A 64 12.20 -10.69 4.91
N SER A 65 12.67 -10.01 5.95
CA SER A 65 13.63 -10.56 6.91
C SER A 65 12.99 -11.58 7.86
N THR A 66 11.70 -11.43 8.16
CA THR A 66 10.96 -12.36 9.02
C THR A 66 10.55 -13.66 8.34
N GLU A 67 10.38 -13.68 7.01
CA GLU A 67 10.01 -14.90 6.27
C GLU A 67 11.16 -15.92 6.16
N SER A 68 12.43 -15.51 6.31
CA SER A 68 13.59 -16.43 6.30
C SER A 68 13.76 -17.24 7.60
N GLN A 69 12.94 -17.02 8.63
CA GLN A 69 13.02 -17.75 9.91
C GLN A 69 11.72 -18.51 10.25
N GLN A 70 11.22 -19.33 9.33
CA GLN A 70 10.12 -20.25 9.63
C GLN A 70 10.61 -21.48 10.42
N LYS A 71 10.73 -21.33 11.75
CA LYS A 71 10.54 -22.44 12.70
C LYS A 71 9.13 -22.33 13.30
N PRO A 72 8.36 -23.42 13.41
CA PRO A 72 6.98 -23.36 13.91
C PRO A 72 7.01 -23.17 15.42
N SER A 73 6.85 -21.94 15.90
CA SER A 73 6.68 -21.67 17.33
C SER A 73 5.19 -21.71 17.68
N LYS A 74 4.82 -22.89 18.17
CA LYS A 74 3.63 -23.17 18.98
C LYS A 74 3.53 -22.12 20.10
N GLY A 75 2.33 -21.58 20.29
CA GLY A 75 2.07 -20.33 21.00
C GLY A 75 2.55 -20.21 22.45
N THR A 76 2.64 -18.95 22.89
CA THR A 76 2.47 -18.53 24.28
C THR A 76 1.94 -17.09 24.27
N LYS A 77 0.77 -16.90 24.88
CA LYS A 77 0.11 -15.60 25.11
C LYS A 77 0.99 -14.68 25.97
N LYS A 78 1.11 -13.40 25.59
CA LYS A 78 1.19 -12.24 26.50
C LYS A 78 0.59 -11.00 25.84
N GLU A 79 -0.10 -10.22 26.65
CA GLU A 79 -0.98 -9.07 26.35
C GLU A 79 -0.22 -7.74 26.21
N ASP A 80 -0.95 -6.74 25.71
CA ASP A 80 -0.70 -5.27 25.68
C ASP A 80 0.33 -4.67 24.69
N ASP A 81 -0.18 -4.21 23.53
CA ASP A 81 -0.03 -2.82 23.04
C ASP A 81 -1.06 -2.57 21.92
N GLU A 82 -2.11 -1.81 22.21
CA GLU A 82 -3.20 -1.45 21.28
C GLU A 82 -2.76 -0.33 20.32
N GLY A 83 -1.76 -0.63 19.48
CA GLY A 83 -1.23 0.28 18.49
C GLY A 83 -1.79 0.02 17.10
N ASN A 84 -3.09 0.28 16.88
CA ASN A 84 -3.80 0.37 15.58
C ASN A 84 -3.09 -0.28 14.36
N ALA A 85 -2.79 -1.58 14.46
CA ALA A 85 -2.30 -2.34 13.33
C ALA A 85 -3.51 -2.53 12.42
N ILE A 86 -3.49 -1.91 11.24
CA ILE A 86 -4.48 -2.17 10.19
C ILE A 86 -4.19 -3.59 9.70
N CYS A 87 -4.80 -4.56 10.38
CA CYS A 87 -4.59 -5.98 10.15
C CYS A 87 -5.10 -6.35 8.76
N CYS A 88 -4.27 -7.08 8.03
CA CYS A 88 -4.60 -7.56 6.70
C CYS A 88 -5.48 -8.78 6.89
N VAL A 89 -6.77 -8.64 6.57
CA VAL A 89 -7.66 -9.79 6.44
C VAL A 89 -7.07 -10.66 5.35
N VAL A 90 -6.52 -11.81 5.74
CA VAL A 90 -6.11 -12.85 4.81
C VAL A 90 -7.40 -13.55 4.42
N GLU A 91 -7.96 -13.17 3.26
CA GLU A 91 -9.06 -13.93 2.67
C GLU A 91 -8.48 -15.27 2.21
N ASN A 92 -8.68 -16.29 3.04
CA ASN A 92 -8.25 -17.65 2.75
C ASN A 92 -9.28 -18.30 1.82
N GLU A 93 -8.81 -18.79 0.68
CA GLU A 93 -9.63 -19.14 -0.48
C GLU A 93 -10.39 -20.45 -0.26
N SER A 94 -11.73 -20.43 -0.33
CA SER A 94 -12.53 -21.64 -0.55
C SER A 94 -13.94 -21.32 -1.05
N GLY A 95 -14.22 -21.62 -2.32
CA GLY A 95 -15.60 -21.62 -2.82
C GLY A 95 -15.77 -21.40 -4.32
N LYS A 96 -15.68 -22.48 -5.08
CA LYS A 96 -15.96 -22.58 -6.51
C LYS A 96 -17.45 -22.38 -6.85
N SER A 97 -17.81 -21.38 -7.67
CA SER A 97 -19.00 -21.31 -8.56
C SER A 97 -19.06 -19.88 -9.16
N THR A 98 -19.27 -19.55 -10.44
CA THR A 98 -19.55 -20.18 -11.74
C THR A 98 -19.39 -19.06 -12.79
N PRO A 99 -19.20 -19.35 -14.09
CA PRO A 99 -18.95 -18.34 -15.11
C PRO A 99 -20.26 -17.82 -15.72
N LEU A 100 -20.67 -16.58 -15.42
CA LEU A 100 -21.64 -15.85 -16.25
C LEU A 100 -21.69 -14.36 -15.88
N SER A 101 -21.11 -13.48 -16.70
CA SER A 101 -21.79 -12.25 -17.16
C SER A 101 -20.92 -11.53 -18.19
N ASP A 102 -21.52 -11.32 -19.36
CA ASP A 102 -20.99 -10.66 -20.54
C ASP A 102 -21.16 -9.15 -20.37
N ASP A 103 -20.11 -8.42 -20.00
CA ASP A 103 -20.04 -6.97 -20.18
C ASP A 103 -18.56 -6.58 -20.36
N ILE A 104 -18.17 -6.35 -21.61
CA ILE A 104 -16.83 -5.93 -22.01
C ILE A 104 -16.62 -4.45 -21.63
N ALA A 105 -16.57 -4.17 -20.33
CA ALA A 105 -15.83 -3.00 -19.85
C ALA A 105 -14.34 -3.25 -20.14
N PRO A 106 -13.54 -2.23 -20.51
CA PRO A 106 -12.11 -2.43 -20.65
C PRO A 106 -11.60 -2.89 -19.29
N SER A 107 -11.18 -4.15 -19.21
CA SER A 107 -10.46 -4.62 -18.06
C SER A 107 -9.23 -3.73 -17.94
N SER A 108 -9.31 -2.76 -17.03
CA SER A 108 -8.14 -2.31 -16.31
C SER A 108 -7.35 -3.57 -16.03
N ARG A 109 -6.10 -3.63 -16.50
CA ARG A 109 -5.22 -4.78 -16.37
C ARG A 109 -4.92 -4.98 -14.89
N HIS A 110 -5.92 -5.45 -14.15
CA HIS A 110 -5.85 -5.78 -12.74
C HIS A 110 -5.05 -7.08 -12.70
N MET A 111 -3.73 -6.96 -12.75
CA MET A 111 -2.87 -8.02 -12.27
C MET A 111 -3.19 -8.16 -10.79
N GLU A 112 -3.93 -9.20 -10.45
CA GLU A 112 -4.14 -9.59 -9.06
C GLU A 112 -2.80 -10.06 -8.52
N PHE A 113 -2.03 -9.14 -7.95
CA PHE A 113 -0.84 -9.48 -7.20
C PHE A 113 -1.30 -10.20 -5.94
N THR A 114 -0.92 -11.47 -5.83
CA THR A 114 -1.37 -12.33 -4.74
C THR A 114 -0.30 -12.45 -3.67
N THR A 115 0.98 -12.27 -4.04
CA THR A 115 2.10 -12.41 -3.10
C THR A 115 2.59 -11.07 -2.55
N ASN A 116 3.16 -11.09 -1.35
CA ASN A 116 3.74 -9.91 -0.73
C ASN A 116 4.91 -9.35 -1.55
N ALA A 117 5.72 -10.23 -2.16
CA ALA A 117 6.83 -9.84 -3.01
C ALA A 117 6.38 -9.09 -4.29
N GLU A 118 5.32 -9.56 -4.95
CA GLU A 118 4.72 -8.89 -6.09
C GLU A 118 4.14 -7.52 -5.71
N LEU A 119 3.41 -7.45 -4.60
CA LEU A 119 2.85 -6.19 -4.10
C LEU A 119 3.95 -5.19 -3.71
N ASN A 120 5.05 -5.66 -3.10
CA ASN A 120 6.19 -4.82 -2.77
C ASN A 120 6.87 -4.29 -4.04
N LEU A 121 7.02 -5.13 -5.07
CA LEU A 121 7.55 -4.71 -6.37
C LEU A 121 6.62 -3.67 -7.03
N SER A 122 5.30 -3.92 -7.04
CA SER A 122 4.28 -2.98 -7.50
C SER A 122 4.40 -1.64 -6.77
N CYS A 123 4.51 -1.66 -5.44
CA CYS A 123 4.69 -0.46 -4.65
C CYS A 123 5.97 0.31 -5.03
N CYS A 124 7.10 -0.38 -5.20
CA CYS A 124 8.36 0.25 -5.61
C CYS A 124 8.25 0.94 -6.99
N ILE A 125 7.59 0.30 -7.95
CA ILE A 125 7.35 0.87 -9.29
C ILE A 125 6.48 2.13 -9.16
N LEU A 126 5.37 2.06 -8.44
CA LEU A 126 4.49 3.21 -8.23
C LEU A 126 5.19 4.38 -7.52
N MET A 127 6.07 4.10 -6.55
CA MET A 127 6.87 5.13 -5.89
C MET A 127 7.77 5.86 -6.89
N LEU A 128 8.45 5.13 -7.79
CA LEU A 128 9.29 5.71 -8.83
C LEU A 128 8.48 6.53 -9.83
N ASP A 129 7.33 6.03 -10.29
CA ASP A 129 6.44 6.75 -11.21
C ASP A 129 5.95 8.07 -10.61
N VAL A 130 5.57 8.05 -9.32
CA VAL A 130 5.14 9.27 -8.61
C VAL A 130 6.30 10.26 -8.51
N LEU A 131 7.52 9.82 -8.21
CA LEU A 131 8.70 10.70 -8.15
C LEU A 131 9.03 11.30 -9.52
N LEU A 132 9.04 10.48 -10.58
CA LEU A 132 9.35 10.93 -11.94
C LEU A 132 8.34 11.97 -12.45
N LYS A 133 7.07 11.87 -12.04
CA LYS A 133 6.06 12.88 -12.35
C LYS A 133 6.21 14.20 -11.58
N GLN A 134 7.03 14.25 -10.53
CA GLN A 134 7.33 15.51 -9.83
C GLN A 134 8.54 16.26 -10.42
N VAL A 135 9.31 15.64 -11.33
CA VAL A 135 10.49 16.22 -12.00
C VAL A 135 10.09 16.86 -13.32
#